data_AF-A0A7J4CRE6-F1
#
_entry.id   AF-A0A7J4CRE6-F1
#
_cell.length_a   1.000
_cell.length_b   1.000
_cell.length_c   1.000
_cell.angle_alpha   90.00
_cell.angle_beta   90.00
_cell.angle_gamma   90.00
#
_symmetry.space_group_name_H-M   'P 1'
#
loop_
_entity.id
_entity.type
_entity.pdbx_description
1 polymer ?
#
loop_
_entity_poly.entity_id
_entity_poly.type
_entity_poly.pdbx_seq_one_letter_code
_entity_poly.pdbx_strand_id
1 'polypeptide(L)'
;EKVRNRKKWDLLVEDDNLVDLIEASKKVGGKSKDQDLFRYDSDSGGDADLKAEHINQYIRDASGHGYTAKNFRTWAATWKTAARFAKVIDADGDEWIDGLKKNSALKKLSAGGEISTSTQKERQKAALAVIDTVAGDLGNTRTVCRSSYIHPTLLADWENEKFAEKWEAAGKNRKIAGLDRDESSTLYYLSDDA
;
A
#
# COMPACT_ATOMS: atom_id res chain seq x y z
N GLU A 1 24.77 -7.97 -0.72
CA GLU A 1 24.24 -7.97 0.67
C GLU A 1 23.23 -9.11 0.88
N LYS A 2 23.22 -9.79 2.03
CA LYS A 2 22.29 -10.91 2.31
C LYS A 2 20.87 -10.38 2.54
N VAL A 3 20.11 -10.21 1.46
CA VAL A 3 18.70 -9.81 1.51
C VAL A 3 17.87 -10.94 2.13
N ARG A 4 17.20 -10.63 3.23
CA ARG A 4 16.33 -11.53 4.01
C ARG A 4 15.13 -11.95 3.15
N ASN A 5 15.07 -13.25 2.84
CA ASN A 5 14.00 -13.95 2.11
C ASN A 5 13.81 -13.46 0.65
N ARG A 6 14.43 -14.15 -0.33
CA ARG A 6 14.27 -13.87 -1.77
C ARG A 6 12.87 -14.24 -2.25
N LYS A 7 11.86 -13.45 -1.87
CA LYS A 7 10.60 -13.45 -2.58
C LYS A 7 10.83 -12.68 -3.89
N LYS A 8 10.60 -13.31 -5.04
CA LYS A 8 10.68 -12.63 -6.33
C LYS A 8 9.50 -11.65 -6.42
N TRP A 9 9.78 -10.45 -6.89
CA TRP A 9 8.82 -9.38 -7.02
C TRP A 9 8.76 -8.93 -8.47
N ASP A 10 7.58 -9.03 -9.06
CA ASP A 10 7.29 -8.49 -10.36
C ASP A 10 6.41 -7.24 -10.18
N LEU A 11 6.91 -6.11 -10.66
CA LEU A 11 6.28 -4.79 -10.60
C LEU A 11 6.24 -4.23 -12.02
N LEU A 12 5.05 -3.83 -12.47
CA LEU A 12 4.85 -3.10 -13.71
C LEU A 12 4.88 -1.60 -13.38
N VAL A 13 5.64 -0.83 -14.15
CA VAL A 13 5.71 0.63 -14.04
C VAL A 13 5.21 1.20 -15.36
N GLU A 14 4.09 1.92 -15.30
CA GLU A 14 3.46 2.59 -16.44
C GLU A 14 3.52 4.11 -16.21
N ASP A 15 4.73 4.65 -16.18
CA ASP A 15 5.01 6.07 -16.02
C ASP A 15 6.28 6.38 -16.83
N ASP A 16 6.10 7.07 -17.96
CA ASP A 16 7.19 7.36 -18.91
C ASP A 16 8.34 8.11 -18.24
N ASN A 17 8.04 9.06 -17.37
CA ASN A 17 9.05 9.83 -16.65
C ASN A 17 9.82 8.95 -15.65
N LEU A 18 9.13 8.07 -14.92
CA LEU A 18 9.80 7.14 -14.02
C LEU A 18 10.66 6.11 -14.78
N VAL A 19 10.19 5.65 -15.95
CA VAL A 19 10.98 4.78 -16.83
C VAL A 19 12.25 5.51 -17.29
N ASP A 20 12.14 6.74 -17.76
CA ASP A 20 13.27 7.56 -18.18
C ASP A 20 14.28 7.76 -17.04
N LEU A 21 13.81 8.01 -15.82
CA LEU A 21 14.66 8.15 -14.63
C LEU A 21 15.36 6.82 -14.26
N ILE A 22 14.67 5.69 -14.36
CA ILE A 22 15.26 4.35 -14.13
C ILE A 22 16.32 4.05 -15.18
N GLU A 23 16.06 4.36 -16.45
CA GLU A 23 17.01 4.19 -17.54
C GLU A 23 18.23 5.10 -17.40
N ALA A 24 18.02 6.35 -16.97
CA ALA A 24 19.09 7.29 -16.68
C ALA A 24 19.97 6.77 -15.55
N SER A 25 19.38 6.32 -14.43
CA SER A 25 20.09 5.73 -13.30
C SER A 25 20.91 4.50 -13.72
N LYS A 26 20.39 3.64 -14.60
CA LYS A 26 21.11 2.47 -15.12
C LYS A 26 22.37 2.84 -15.93
N LYS A 27 22.41 4.04 -16.52
CA LYS A 27 23.55 4.55 -17.28
C LYS A 27 24.64 5.13 -16.36
N VAL A 28 24.34 5.39 -15.09
CA VAL A 28 25.30 5.88 -14.10
C VAL A 28 26.14 4.71 -13.56
N GLY A 29 27.46 4.86 -13.60
CA GLY A 29 28.43 3.84 -13.19
C GLY A 29 29.00 3.00 -14.35
N GLY A 30 29.40 1.77 -14.05
CA GLY A 30 30.05 0.88 -15.03
C GLY A 30 29.09 0.20 -16.01
N LYS A 31 29.62 -0.75 -16.80
CA LYS A 31 28.82 -1.66 -17.64
C LYS A 31 28.70 -3.07 -17.03
N SER A 32 28.98 -3.20 -15.74
CA SER A 32 28.93 -4.50 -15.07
C SER A 32 27.50 -4.97 -14.92
N LYS A 33 27.24 -6.25 -15.20
CA LYS A 33 25.94 -6.87 -14.99
C LYS A 33 25.58 -7.03 -13.51
N ASP A 34 26.57 -6.94 -12.63
CA ASP A 34 26.42 -7.10 -11.17
C ASP A 34 26.29 -5.76 -10.43
N GLN A 35 26.21 -4.63 -11.14
CA GLN A 35 26.06 -3.32 -10.50
C GLN A 35 24.62 -3.06 -10.04
N ASP A 36 24.48 -2.24 -8.99
CA ASP A 36 23.17 -1.81 -8.51
C ASP A 36 22.46 -0.93 -9.56
N LEU A 37 21.13 -1.06 -9.65
CA LEU A 37 20.32 -0.31 -10.61
C LEU A 37 20.23 1.19 -10.27
N PHE A 38 20.16 1.50 -8.97
CA PHE A 38 19.98 2.86 -8.47
C PHE A 38 21.33 3.46 -8.08
N ARG A 39 21.85 4.35 -8.94
CA ARG A 39 23.15 5.01 -8.76
C ARG A 39 23.05 6.47 -9.17
N TYR A 40 23.91 7.31 -8.62
CA TYR A 40 23.94 8.76 -8.88
C TYR A 40 25.39 9.27 -8.94
N ASP A 41 25.60 10.35 -9.69
CA ASP A 41 26.89 11.06 -9.71
C ASP A 41 27.06 11.83 -8.39
N SER A 42 28.16 11.60 -7.70
CA SER A 42 28.46 12.25 -6.42
C SER A 42 29.10 13.62 -6.61
N ASP A 43 28.84 14.53 -5.68
CA ASP A 43 29.44 15.88 -5.68
C ASP A 43 30.98 15.84 -5.53
N SER A 44 31.53 14.77 -4.97
CA SER A 44 32.97 14.53 -4.84
C SER A 44 33.64 14.05 -6.14
N GLY A 45 32.87 13.86 -7.21
CA GLY A 45 33.31 13.24 -8.46
C GLY A 45 33.23 11.71 -8.42
N GLY A 46 32.84 11.11 -9.54
CA GLY A 46 32.54 9.68 -9.64
C GLY A 46 31.12 9.33 -9.19
N ASP A 47 30.76 8.05 -9.26
CA ASP A 47 29.42 7.55 -8.99
C ASP A 47 29.29 6.82 -7.65
N ALA A 48 28.09 6.86 -7.08
CA ALA A 48 27.75 6.22 -5.81
C ALA A 48 26.43 5.43 -5.89
N ASP A 49 26.31 4.40 -5.07
CA ASP A 49 25.10 3.60 -4.95
C ASP A 49 24.02 4.35 -4.15
N LEU A 50 22.77 4.31 -4.61
CA LEU A 50 21.64 4.78 -3.84
C LEU A 50 21.22 3.72 -2.82
N LYS A 51 21.30 4.05 -1.53
CA LYS A 51 21.00 3.15 -0.41
C LYS A 51 19.78 3.66 0.35
N ALA A 52 19.23 2.81 1.21
CA ALA A 52 18.04 3.14 2.00
C ALA A 52 18.23 4.37 2.91
N GLU A 53 19.45 4.61 3.40
CA GLU A 53 19.77 5.79 4.20
C GLU A 53 19.66 7.09 3.40
N HIS A 54 20.12 7.11 2.14
CA HIS A 54 19.98 8.25 1.23
C HIS A 54 18.51 8.60 0.99
N ILE A 55 17.68 7.58 0.73
CA ILE A 55 16.24 7.76 0.52
C ILE A 55 15.57 8.29 1.78
N ASN A 56 15.87 7.72 2.95
CA ASN A 56 15.27 8.18 4.20
C ASN A 56 15.75 9.58 4.59
N GLN A 57 16.99 9.95 4.28
CA GLN A 57 17.50 11.30 4.49
C GLN A 57 16.75 12.28 3.60
N TYR A 58 16.63 12.00 2.30
CA TYR A 58 15.86 12.82 1.37
C TYR A 58 14.41 13.01 1.83
N ILE A 59 13.73 11.95 2.27
CA ILE A 59 12.34 12.05 2.75
C ILE A 59 12.24 12.97 3.97
N ARG A 60 13.18 12.88 4.92
CA ARG A 60 13.19 13.76 6.10
C ARG A 60 13.38 15.21 5.70
N ASP A 61 14.36 15.48 4.85
CA ASP A 61 14.71 16.84 4.43
C ASP A 61 13.58 17.47 3.60
N ALA A 62 13.02 16.72 2.64
CA ALA A 62 11.95 17.19 1.77
C ALA A 62 10.62 17.38 2.50
N SER A 63 10.31 16.52 3.47
CA SER A 63 9.06 16.64 4.23
C SER A 63 9.14 17.65 5.38
N GLY A 64 10.35 17.98 5.86
CA GLY A 64 10.54 18.76 7.09
C GLY A 64 10.09 18.03 8.36
N HIS A 65 9.80 16.73 8.27
CA HIS A 65 9.27 15.91 9.35
C HIS A 65 10.08 14.60 9.48
N GLY A 66 9.91 13.90 10.61
CA GLY A 66 10.56 12.61 10.87
C GLY A 66 10.05 11.43 10.05
N TYR A 67 9.50 11.66 8.86
CA TYR A 67 8.99 10.59 8.00
C TYR A 67 10.11 9.78 7.35
N THR A 68 9.78 8.54 7.01
CA THR A 68 10.67 7.56 6.40
C THR A 68 9.94 6.82 5.28
N ALA A 69 10.67 6.03 4.49
CA ALA A 69 10.08 5.15 3.48
C ALA A 69 9.01 4.19 4.06
N LYS A 70 9.14 3.85 5.35
CA LYS A 70 8.15 3.02 6.05
C LYS A 70 6.79 3.72 6.14
N ASN A 71 6.75 5.04 6.33
CA ASN A 71 5.50 5.79 6.48
C ASN A 71 4.64 5.73 5.21
N PHE A 72 5.27 5.76 4.03
CA PHE A 72 4.56 5.55 2.76
C PHE A 72 3.93 4.16 2.67
N ARG A 73 4.65 3.12 3.13
CA ARG A 73 4.11 1.75 3.15
C ARG A 73 2.98 1.59 4.18
N THR A 74 3.06 2.24 5.34
CA THR A 74 1.98 2.18 6.36
C THR A 74 0.75 2.92 5.87
N TRP A 75 0.92 4.08 5.23
CA TRP A 75 -0.16 4.82 4.58
C TRP A 75 -0.81 3.97 3.49
N ALA A 76 -0.01 3.43 2.56
CA ALA A 76 -0.47 2.58 1.46
C ALA A 76 -1.23 1.34 1.93
N ALA A 77 -0.77 0.67 2.99
CA ALA A 77 -1.50 -0.46 3.55
C ALA A 77 -2.86 -0.04 4.10
N THR A 78 -2.91 1.08 4.83
CA THR A 78 -4.11 1.55 5.50
C THR A 78 -5.18 1.97 4.50
N TRP A 79 -4.86 2.86 3.55
CA TRP A 79 -5.86 3.33 2.60
C TRP A 79 -6.32 2.22 1.66
N LYS A 80 -5.42 1.31 1.23
CA LYS A 80 -5.82 0.15 0.41
C LYS A 80 -6.73 -0.79 1.17
N THR A 81 -6.51 -0.99 2.47
CA THR A 81 -7.42 -1.78 3.29
C THR A 81 -8.79 -1.10 3.38
N ALA A 82 -8.84 0.21 3.62
CA ALA A 82 -10.09 0.95 3.72
C ALA A 82 -10.88 0.94 2.41
N ALA A 83 -10.22 1.23 1.28
CA ALA A 83 -10.81 1.17 -0.06
C ALA A 83 -11.41 -0.22 -0.35
N ARG A 84 -10.70 -1.29 0.02
CA ARG A 84 -11.17 -2.67 -0.20
C ARG A 84 -12.29 -3.06 0.76
N PHE A 85 -12.31 -2.55 1.99
CA PHE A 85 -13.46 -2.70 2.89
C PHE A 85 -14.70 -2.02 2.34
N ALA A 86 -14.56 -0.82 1.78
CA ALA A 86 -15.66 -0.15 1.08
C ALA A 86 -16.16 -1.00 -0.09
N LYS A 87 -15.26 -1.54 -0.93
CA LYS A 87 -15.66 -2.48 -2.01
C LYS A 87 -16.35 -3.74 -1.50
N VAL A 88 -15.97 -4.28 -0.35
CA VAL A 88 -16.67 -5.44 0.25
C VAL A 88 -18.11 -5.09 0.65
N ILE A 89 -18.37 -3.85 1.08
CA ILE A 89 -19.70 -3.39 1.48
C ILE A 89 -20.54 -2.98 0.27
N ASP A 90 -19.93 -2.29 -0.70
CA ASP A 90 -20.63 -1.59 -1.78
C ASP A 90 -20.75 -2.41 -3.08
N ALA A 91 -19.87 -3.40 -3.31
CA ALA A 91 -19.80 -4.07 -4.60
C ALA A 91 -20.81 -5.22 -4.72
N ASP A 92 -21.68 -5.10 -5.73
CA ASP A 92 -22.41 -6.23 -6.29
C ASP A 92 -21.51 -6.93 -7.33
N GLY A 93 -20.80 -7.96 -6.90
CA GLY A 93 -19.93 -8.78 -7.74
C GLY A 93 -18.44 -8.77 -7.38
N ASP A 94 -17.65 -9.50 -8.18
CA ASP A 94 -16.28 -9.89 -7.83
C ASP A 94 -15.20 -9.43 -8.82
N GLU A 95 -15.55 -8.67 -9.86
CA GLU A 95 -14.63 -8.26 -10.93
C GLU A 95 -13.44 -7.44 -10.41
N TRP A 96 -13.69 -6.56 -9.44
CA TRP A 96 -12.65 -5.74 -8.81
C TRP A 96 -11.56 -6.57 -8.09
N ILE A 97 -11.85 -7.84 -7.80
CA ILE A 97 -10.95 -8.76 -7.11
C ILE A 97 -9.90 -9.32 -8.07
N ASP A 98 -10.17 -9.41 -9.38
CA ASP A 98 -9.29 -10.07 -10.35
C ASP A 98 -7.91 -9.40 -10.50
N GLY A 99 -7.86 -8.07 -10.37
CA GLY A 99 -6.60 -7.32 -10.40
C GLY A 99 -5.75 -7.42 -9.13
N LEU A 100 -6.24 -8.05 -8.06
CA LEU A 100 -5.58 -8.06 -6.76
C LEU A 100 -4.61 -9.24 -6.62
N LYS A 101 -3.42 -8.98 -6.06
CA LYS A 101 -2.49 -10.04 -5.65
C LYS A 101 -3.10 -10.82 -4.47
N LYS A 102 -2.84 -12.13 -4.39
CA LYS A 102 -3.29 -13.01 -3.27
C LYS A 102 -4.80 -12.95 -3.00
N ASN A 103 -5.60 -12.90 -4.05
CA ASN A 103 -7.06 -12.71 -3.98
C ASN A 103 -7.89 -13.98 -3.77
N SER A 104 -7.28 -15.16 -3.71
CA SER A 104 -8.00 -16.45 -3.70
C SER A 104 -9.01 -16.59 -2.57
N ALA A 105 -8.68 -16.12 -1.36
CA ALA A 105 -9.61 -16.13 -0.22
C ALA A 105 -10.82 -15.20 -0.47
N LEU A 106 -10.58 -14.05 -1.10
CA LEU A 106 -11.61 -13.06 -1.38
C LEU A 106 -12.54 -13.54 -2.51
N LYS A 107 -11.98 -14.11 -3.59
CA LYS A 107 -12.74 -14.77 -4.66
C LYS A 107 -13.62 -15.90 -4.14
N LYS A 108 -13.13 -16.67 -3.17
CA LYS A 108 -13.94 -17.73 -2.54
C LYS A 108 -15.13 -17.15 -1.76
N LEU A 109 -14.97 -16.00 -1.11
CA LEU A 109 -16.04 -15.35 -0.37
C LEU A 109 -17.08 -14.72 -1.31
N SER A 110 -16.67 -14.22 -2.48
CA SER A 110 -17.56 -13.58 -3.46
C SER A 110 -18.23 -14.54 -4.45
N ALA A 111 -17.91 -15.84 -4.41
CA ALA A 111 -18.44 -16.83 -5.36
C ALA A 111 -19.98 -17.00 -5.32
N GLY A 112 -20.66 -16.44 -4.31
CA GLY A 112 -22.11 -16.41 -4.17
C GLY A 112 -22.75 -15.04 -4.38
N GLY A 113 -22.02 -14.06 -4.96
CA GLY A 113 -22.42 -12.67 -5.08
C GLY A 113 -21.75 -11.79 -4.02
N GLU A 114 -22.55 -11.02 -3.28
CA GLU A 114 -22.07 -10.14 -2.22
C GLU A 114 -21.29 -10.90 -1.14
N ILE A 115 -20.21 -10.29 -0.66
CA ILE A 115 -19.43 -10.83 0.45
C ILE A 115 -20.18 -10.55 1.76
N SER A 116 -20.77 -11.60 2.35
CA SER A 116 -21.48 -11.47 3.63
C SER A 116 -20.57 -10.93 4.74
N THR A 117 -21.11 -9.98 5.50
CA THR A 117 -20.49 -9.37 6.69
C THR A 117 -21.43 -9.35 7.90
N SER A 118 -22.51 -10.15 7.84
CA SER A 118 -23.61 -10.10 8.81
C SER A 118 -23.25 -10.59 10.21
N THR A 119 -22.25 -11.46 10.32
CA THR A 119 -21.76 -12.01 11.60
C THR A 119 -20.31 -11.61 11.86
N GLN A 120 -19.91 -11.60 13.13
CA GLN A 120 -18.52 -11.35 13.53
C GLN A 120 -17.53 -12.30 12.82
N LYS A 121 -17.90 -13.58 12.66
CA LYS A 121 -17.06 -14.58 11.98
C LYS A 121 -16.91 -14.28 10.49
N GLU A 122 -17.95 -13.78 9.85
CA GLU A 122 -17.90 -13.37 8.45
C GLU A 122 -17.07 -12.10 8.26
N ARG A 123 -17.25 -11.08 9.11
CA ARG A 123 -16.40 -9.88 9.11
C ARG A 123 -14.94 -10.22 9.31
N GLN A 124 -14.62 -11.13 10.23
CA GLN A 124 -13.25 -11.58 10.44
C GLN A 124 -12.67 -12.27 9.19
N LYS A 125 -13.44 -13.13 8.52
CA LYS A 125 -13.01 -13.78 7.27
C LYS A 125 -12.77 -12.76 6.15
N ALA A 126 -13.71 -11.84 5.95
CA ALA A 126 -13.58 -10.76 4.97
C ALA A 126 -12.35 -9.89 5.26
N ALA A 127 -12.15 -9.49 6.52
CA ALA A 127 -10.97 -8.74 6.94
C ALA A 127 -9.66 -9.47 6.60
N LEU A 128 -9.55 -10.75 6.95
CA LEU A 128 -8.35 -11.54 6.68
C LEU A 128 -8.09 -11.71 5.18
N ALA A 129 -9.14 -11.89 4.38
CA ALA A 129 -9.05 -11.99 2.92
C ALA A 129 -8.59 -10.66 2.29
N VAL A 130 -9.13 -9.52 2.75
CA VAL A 130 -8.65 -8.19 2.32
C VAL A 130 -7.21 -7.97 2.73
N ILE A 131 -6.83 -8.30 3.97
CA ILE A 131 -5.44 -8.13 4.44
C ILE A 131 -4.47 -9.00 3.63
N ASP A 132 -4.87 -10.18 3.16
CA ASP A 132 -4.03 -10.98 2.25
C ASP A 132 -3.71 -10.23 0.97
N THR A 133 -4.71 -9.58 0.38
CA THR A 133 -4.50 -8.83 -0.86
C THR A 133 -3.57 -7.64 -0.64
N VAL A 134 -3.70 -6.92 0.48
CA VAL A 134 -2.83 -5.78 0.81
C VAL A 134 -1.42 -6.26 1.14
N ALA A 135 -1.28 -7.36 1.89
CA ALA A 135 -0.01 -8.03 2.10
C ALA A 135 0.60 -8.58 0.81
N GLY A 136 -0.22 -8.88 -0.21
CA GLY A 136 0.21 -9.22 -1.56
C GLY A 136 0.91 -8.06 -2.25
N ASP A 137 0.26 -6.90 -2.26
CA ASP A 137 0.79 -5.66 -2.84
C ASP A 137 2.08 -5.19 -2.16
N LEU A 138 2.10 -5.22 -0.83
CA LEU A 138 3.26 -4.84 -0.03
C LEU A 138 4.28 -5.98 0.12
N GLY A 139 3.95 -7.17 -0.40
CA GLY A 139 4.69 -8.42 -0.32
C GLY A 139 5.21 -8.78 1.06
N ASN A 140 4.46 -8.37 2.08
CA ASN A 140 4.61 -8.81 3.45
C ASN A 140 3.88 -10.15 3.67
N THR A 141 4.04 -10.71 4.87
CA THR A 141 3.10 -11.72 5.38
C THR A 141 1.82 -11.04 5.90
N ARG A 142 0.70 -11.78 5.97
CA ARG A 142 -0.55 -11.27 6.53
C ARG A 142 -0.34 -10.70 7.93
N THR A 143 0.35 -11.46 8.79
CA THR A 143 0.63 -11.08 10.18
C THR A 143 1.39 -9.76 10.27
N VAL A 144 2.48 -9.61 9.50
CA VAL A 144 3.28 -8.39 9.50
C VAL A 144 2.48 -7.21 8.95
N CYS A 145 1.72 -7.41 7.86
CA CYS A 145 0.89 -6.37 7.28
C CYS A 145 -0.17 -5.86 8.28
N ARG A 146 -0.86 -6.80 8.93
CA ARG A 146 -1.89 -6.51 9.93
C ARG A 146 -1.35 -5.74 11.13
N SER A 147 -0.23 -6.18 11.71
CA SER A 147 0.25 -5.63 12.98
C SER A 147 1.12 -4.38 12.85
N SER A 148 1.77 -4.18 11.70
CA SER A 148 2.84 -3.18 11.56
C SER A 148 2.60 -2.13 10.46
N TYR A 149 1.59 -2.32 9.61
CA TYR A 149 1.34 -1.45 8.47
C TYR A 149 -0.07 -0.87 8.42
N ILE A 150 -1.10 -1.64 8.77
CA ILE A 150 -2.48 -1.16 8.74
C ILE A 150 -2.79 -0.43 10.05
N HIS A 151 -3.40 0.75 9.96
CA HIS A 151 -3.84 1.50 11.14
C HIS A 151 -4.87 0.70 11.97
N PRO A 152 -4.67 0.53 13.29
CA PRO A 152 -5.48 -0.39 14.10
C PRO A 152 -6.96 0.01 14.19
N THR A 153 -7.27 1.31 14.20
CA THR A 153 -8.67 1.79 14.29
C THR A 153 -9.52 1.30 13.12
N LEU A 154 -8.95 1.24 11.92
CA LEU A 154 -9.65 0.73 10.73
C LEU A 154 -10.11 -0.73 10.92
N LEU A 155 -9.25 -1.56 11.52
CA LEU A 155 -9.59 -2.96 11.79
C LEU A 155 -10.59 -3.08 12.93
N ALA A 156 -10.46 -2.26 13.97
CA ALA A 156 -11.38 -2.23 15.09
C ALA A 156 -12.78 -1.79 14.65
N ASP A 157 -12.89 -0.75 13.85
CA ASP A 157 -14.16 -0.24 13.34
C ASP A 157 -14.84 -1.22 12.38
N TRP A 158 -14.05 -1.95 11.58
CA TRP A 158 -14.57 -3.04 10.76
C TRP A 158 -15.18 -4.15 11.63
N GLU A 159 -14.47 -4.61 12.66
CA GLU A 159 -14.96 -5.68 13.54
C GLU A 159 -16.22 -5.26 14.30
N ASN A 160 -16.30 -3.98 14.69
CA ASN A 160 -17.39 -3.38 15.46
C ASN A 160 -18.51 -2.73 14.62
N GLU A 161 -18.54 -2.96 13.31
CA GLU A 161 -19.61 -2.48 12.40
C GLU A 161 -19.73 -0.94 12.32
N LYS A 162 -18.64 -0.22 12.60
CA LYS A 162 -18.56 1.25 12.52
C LYS A 162 -17.98 1.76 11.20
N PHE A 163 -17.28 0.89 10.47
CA PHE A 163 -16.54 1.29 9.27
C PHE A 163 -17.43 1.93 8.20
N ALA A 164 -18.59 1.33 7.89
CA ALA A 164 -19.46 1.79 6.80
C ALA A 164 -19.93 3.24 7.01
N GLU A 165 -20.47 3.54 8.20
CA GLU A 165 -20.94 4.88 8.57
C GLU A 165 -19.81 5.91 8.53
N LYS A 166 -18.66 5.60 9.16
CA LYS A 166 -17.49 6.50 9.17
C LYS A 166 -16.93 6.72 7.78
N TRP A 167 -16.88 5.68 6.94
CA TRP A 167 -16.38 5.78 5.57
C TRP A 167 -17.29 6.64 4.69
N GLU A 168 -18.61 6.48 4.81
CA GLU A 168 -19.58 7.32 4.09
C GLU A 168 -19.44 8.79 4.50
N ALA A 169 -19.32 9.07 5.81
CA ALA A 169 -19.11 10.42 6.33
C ALA A 169 -17.80 11.03 5.81
N ALA A 170 -16.71 10.28 5.89
CA ALA A 170 -15.40 10.70 5.37
C ALA A 170 -15.44 10.98 3.87
N GLY A 171 -16.15 10.13 3.11
CA GLY A 171 -16.37 10.25 1.67
C GLY A 171 -17.20 11.47 1.24
N LYS A 172 -17.88 12.18 2.15
CA LYS A 172 -18.58 13.44 1.82
C LYS A 172 -17.64 14.63 1.70
N ASN A 173 -16.43 14.52 2.24
CA ASN A 173 -15.44 15.58 2.16
C ASN A 173 -14.89 15.76 0.74
N ARG A 174 -14.33 16.94 0.46
CA ARG A 174 -13.69 17.23 -0.83
C ARG A 174 -12.43 16.38 -1.03
N LYS A 175 -12.13 15.98 -2.26
CA LYS A 175 -10.84 15.36 -2.61
C LYS A 175 -9.70 16.31 -2.23
N ILE A 176 -8.68 15.79 -1.58
CA ILE A 176 -7.47 16.53 -1.22
C ILE A 176 -6.56 16.58 -2.45
N ALA A 177 -6.03 17.76 -2.78
CA ALA A 177 -5.12 17.91 -3.90
C ALA A 177 -3.86 17.04 -3.69
N GLY A 178 -3.48 16.29 -4.72
CA GLY A 178 -2.32 15.38 -4.67
C GLY A 178 -2.60 13.98 -4.11
N LEU A 179 -3.78 13.73 -3.53
CA LEU A 179 -4.21 12.40 -3.11
C LEU A 179 -5.28 11.85 -4.05
N ASP A 180 -5.39 10.54 -4.19
CA ASP A 180 -6.56 9.95 -4.82
C ASP A 180 -7.83 10.08 -3.94
N ARG A 181 -8.97 9.60 -4.45
CA ARG A 181 -10.25 9.71 -3.74
C ARG A 181 -10.27 8.88 -2.46
N ASP A 182 -9.77 7.65 -2.52
CA ASP A 182 -9.80 6.71 -1.40
C ASP A 182 -8.77 7.09 -0.33
N GLU A 183 -7.61 7.61 -0.73
CA GLU A 183 -6.61 8.22 0.14
C GLU A 183 -7.18 9.43 0.88
N SER A 184 -7.88 10.32 0.16
CA SER A 184 -8.53 11.48 0.79
C SER A 184 -9.56 11.02 1.82
N SER A 185 -10.45 10.10 1.45
CA SER A 185 -11.46 9.53 2.36
C SER A 185 -10.80 8.86 3.57
N THR A 186 -9.72 8.10 3.37
CA THR A 186 -8.98 7.48 4.47
C THR A 186 -8.39 8.51 5.42
N LEU A 187 -7.89 9.64 4.91
CA LEU A 187 -7.33 10.69 5.77
C LEU A 187 -8.42 11.31 6.65
N TYR A 188 -9.57 11.65 6.06
CA TYR A 188 -10.72 12.16 6.81
C TYR A 188 -11.23 11.13 7.83
N TYR A 189 -11.35 9.87 7.42
CA TYR A 189 -11.76 8.76 8.28
C TYR A 189 -10.91 8.67 9.56
N LEU A 190 -9.59 8.84 9.44
CA LEU A 190 -8.66 8.77 10.57
C LEU A 190 -8.55 10.08 11.36
N SER A 191 -8.97 11.20 10.77
CA SER A 191 -8.90 12.52 11.42
C SER A 191 -10.02 12.72 12.44
N ASP A 192 -11.14 12.01 12.32
CA ASP A 192 -12.26 12.05 13.28
C ASP A 192 -11.97 11.28 14.59
N ASP A 193 -10.85 10.55 14.66
CA ASP A 193 -10.39 9.83 15.86
C ASP A 193 -9.29 10.60 16.66
N ALA A 194 -8.98 11.86 16.29
CA ALA A 194 -7.92 12.67 16.90
C ALA A 194 -8.43 13.83 17.76
#